data_AF-A0A4Y2F6W5-F1
#
_entry.id   AF-A0A4Y2F6W5-F1
#
_cell.length_a   1.000
_cell.length_b   1.000
_cell.length_c   1.000
_cell.angle_alpha   90.00
_cell.angle_beta   90.00
_cell.angle_gamma   90.00
#
_symmetry.space_group_name_H-M   'P 1'
#
loop_
_entity.id
_entity.type
_entity.pdbx_description
1 polymer ?
#
loop_
_entity_poly.entity_id
_entity_poly.type
_entity_poly.pdbx_seq_one_letter_code
_entity_poly.pdbx_strand_id
1 'polypeptide(L)'
;MPKLIRNYFKTDKSQNIKNKCSAMSENYRIAIRELSEECSISNGSVQSILREESSMRRVFAKFVPKLLPVDQKEDRLKGALDLLESAEND
;
A
#
# COMPACT_ATOMS: atom_id res chain seq x y z
N MET A 1 21.97 32.06 7.46
CA MET A 1 20.65 31.45 7.78
C MET A 1 20.07 30.72 6.55
N PRO A 2 20.35 29.41 6.32
CA PRO A 2 19.67 28.67 5.23
C PRO A 2 19.11 27.28 5.60
N LYS A 3 19.39 26.75 6.81
CA LYS A 3 19.04 25.36 7.16
C LYS A 3 17.56 25.17 7.52
N LEU A 4 16.90 26.19 8.08
CA LEU A 4 15.51 26.13 8.51
C LEU A 4 14.52 26.06 7.34
N ILE A 5 14.72 26.87 6.30
CA ILE A 5 13.83 26.91 5.13
C ILE A 5 13.89 25.57 4.37
N ARG A 6 15.10 25.03 4.14
CA ARG A 6 15.29 23.73 3.48
C ARG A 6 14.64 22.58 4.26
N ASN A 7 14.64 22.63 5.59
CA ASN A 7 13.98 21.62 6.43
C ASN A 7 12.45 21.73 6.38
N TYR A 8 11.89 22.94 6.40
CA TYR A 8 10.43 23.15 6.35
C TYR A 8 9.82 22.62 5.05
N PHE A 9 10.45 22.91 3.91
CA PHE A 9 10.03 22.36 2.62
C PHE A 9 10.20 20.83 2.53
N LYS A 10 11.14 20.25 3.29
CA LYS A 10 11.35 18.80 3.35
C LYS A 10 10.29 18.10 4.20
N THR A 11 9.90 18.70 5.32
CA THR A 11 8.87 18.17 6.23
C THR A 11 7.47 18.25 5.63
N ASP A 12 7.13 19.35 4.94
CA ASP A 12 5.82 19.54 4.31
C ASP A 12 5.57 18.53 3.18
N LYS A 13 6.59 18.32 2.32
CA LYS A 13 6.54 17.33 1.25
C LYS A 13 6.49 15.88 1.77
N SER A 14 7.23 15.58 2.85
CA SER A 14 7.14 14.26 3.51
C SER A 14 5.75 14.02 4.11
N GLN A 15 5.15 15.04 4.73
CA GLN A 15 3.82 14.93 5.28
C GLN A 15 2.75 14.72 4.19
N ASN A 16 2.89 15.38 3.04
CA ASN A 16 2.02 15.16 1.89
C ASN A 16 2.09 13.70 1.40
N ILE A 17 3.30 13.14 1.24
CA ILE A 17 3.46 11.73 0.89
C ILE A 17 2.82 10.83 1.93
N LYS A 18 3.05 11.06 3.24
CA LYS A 18 2.46 10.25 4.32
C LYS A 18 0.94 10.26 4.29
N ASN A 19 0.33 11.42 4.11
CA ASN A 19 -1.13 11.56 4.04
C ASN A 19 -1.70 10.85 2.80
N LYS A 20 -0.95 10.83 1.68
CA LYS A 20 -1.33 10.03 0.51
C LYS A 20 -1.05 8.54 0.70
N CYS A 21 -0.04 8.18 1.48
CA CYS A 21 0.26 6.80 1.83
C CYS A 21 -0.80 6.16 2.73
N SER A 22 -1.44 6.93 3.62
CA SER A 22 -2.59 6.40 4.35
C SER A 22 -3.74 6.07 3.39
N ALA A 23 -3.98 6.89 2.36
CA ALA A 23 -4.94 6.61 1.28
C ALA A 23 -4.48 5.46 0.34
N MET A 24 -3.17 5.22 0.23
CA MET A 24 -2.59 4.12 -0.55
C MET A 24 -2.94 2.73 0.00
N SER A 25 -3.32 2.65 1.28
CA SER A 25 -3.91 1.44 1.86
C SER A 25 -5.20 1.02 1.13
N GLU A 26 -5.89 1.95 0.47
CA GLU A 26 -7.08 1.68 -0.33
C GLU A 26 -6.74 1.38 -1.80
N ASN A 27 -5.58 1.83 -2.30
CA ASN A 27 -5.12 1.60 -3.66
C ASN A 27 -3.63 1.22 -3.73
N TYR A 28 -3.34 -0.07 -3.54
CA TYR A 28 -1.98 -0.64 -3.55
C TYR A 28 -1.25 -0.57 -4.90
N ARG A 29 -1.85 0.03 -5.94
CA ARG A 29 -1.31 0.08 -7.30
C ARG A 29 -0.64 1.40 -7.66
N ILE A 30 -0.69 2.40 -6.78
CA ILE A 30 -0.08 3.71 -7.04
C ILE A 30 1.43 3.56 -7.25
N ALA A 31 1.92 4.07 -8.37
CA ALA A 31 3.32 3.97 -8.73
C ALA A 31 4.14 5.07 -8.06
N ILE A 32 5.41 4.77 -7.73
CA ILE A 32 6.38 5.77 -7.25
C ILE A 32 6.46 6.99 -8.19
N ARG A 33 6.27 6.76 -9.50
CA ARG A 33 6.25 7.83 -10.52
C ARG A 33 5.08 8.79 -10.32
N GLU A 34 3.88 8.27 -10.06
CA GLU A 34 2.68 9.10 -9.85
C GLU A 34 2.86 9.99 -8.60
N LEU A 35 3.39 9.42 -7.51
CA LEU A 35 3.71 10.19 -6.29
C LEU A 35 4.79 11.24 -6.52
N SER A 36 5.79 10.92 -7.34
CA SER A 36 6.90 11.81 -7.69
C SER A 36 6.43 13.02 -8.50
N GLU A 37 5.59 12.79 -9.50
CA GLU A 37 4.97 13.82 -10.34
C GLU A 37 4.06 14.72 -9.49
N GLU A 38 3.19 14.12 -8.69
CA GLU A 38 2.20 14.85 -7.91
C GLU A 38 2.82 15.65 -6.74
N CYS A 39 3.78 15.07 -6.03
CA CYS A 39 4.46 15.75 -4.93
C CYS A 39 5.65 16.61 -5.40
N SER A 40 5.95 16.63 -6.71
CA SER A 40 7.08 17.38 -7.30
C SER A 40 8.40 17.14 -6.55
N ILE A 41 8.76 15.87 -6.45
CA ILE A 41 9.94 15.35 -5.73
C ILE A 41 10.58 14.23 -6.54
N SER A 42 11.86 13.96 -6.30
CA SER A 42 12.52 12.87 -7.01
C SER A 42 11.97 11.51 -6.58
N ASN A 43 11.97 10.54 -7.50
CA ASN A 43 11.62 9.13 -7.22
C ASN A 43 12.42 8.55 -6.05
N GLY A 44 13.71 8.90 -5.92
CA GLY A 44 14.56 8.46 -4.81
C GLY A 44 14.10 9.02 -3.47
N SER A 45 13.67 10.29 -3.43
CA SER A 45 13.09 10.90 -2.23
C SER A 45 11.77 10.24 -1.83
N VAL A 46 10.90 9.94 -2.80
CA VAL A 46 9.66 9.18 -2.56
C VAL A 46 10.00 7.82 -1.94
N GLN A 47 10.96 7.08 -2.51
CA GLN A 47 11.38 5.78 -2.01
C GLN A 47 11.92 5.83 -0.56
N SER A 48 12.76 6.80 -0.25
CA SER A 48 13.28 6.98 1.11
C SER A 48 12.15 7.33 2.08
N ILE A 49 11.24 8.24 1.75
CA ILE A 49 10.14 8.61 2.63
C ILE A 49 9.21 7.42 2.88
N LEU A 50 8.85 6.69 1.82
CA LEU A 50 8.05 5.46 1.93
C LEU A 50 8.70 4.43 2.85
N ARG A 51 10.00 4.18 2.69
CA ARG A 51 10.73 3.14 3.42
C ARG A 51 11.08 3.54 4.85
N GLU A 52 11.61 4.74 5.03
CA GLU A 52 12.24 5.19 6.28
C GLU A 52 11.23 5.90 7.19
N GLU A 53 10.32 6.69 6.62
CA GLU A 53 9.39 7.51 7.41
C GLU A 53 7.97 6.94 7.50
N SER A 54 7.55 6.13 6.54
CA SER A 54 6.23 5.47 6.51
C SER A 54 6.31 3.95 6.73
N SER A 55 7.51 3.40 6.92
CA SER A 55 7.78 1.95 7.09
C SER A 55 7.13 1.05 6.03
N MET A 56 6.84 1.60 4.85
CA MET A 56 6.23 0.87 3.74
C MET A 56 7.29 0.12 2.94
N ARG A 57 6.95 -1.08 2.50
CA ARG A 57 7.77 -1.88 1.58
C ARG A 57 7.02 -2.11 0.28
N ARG A 58 7.76 -2.06 -0.83
CA ARG A 58 7.23 -2.48 -2.11
C ARG A 58 6.92 -3.97 -2.06
N VAL A 59 5.68 -4.33 -2.32
CA VAL A 59 5.23 -5.71 -2.51
C VAL A 59 4.91 -5.92 -3.98
N PHE A 60 5.28 -7.07 -4.53
CA PHE A 60 4.84 -7.45 -5.86
C PHE A 60 3.35 -7.79 -5.82
N ALA A 61 2.63 -7.46 -6.89
CA ALA A 61 1.26 -7.93 -7.06
C ALA A 61 1.26 -9.47 -7.06
N LYS A 62 0.32 -10.08 -6.34
CA LYS A 62 0.13 -11.53 -6.38
C LYS A 62 -0.53 -11.91 -7.71
N PHE A 63 -0.04 -12.98 -8.35
CA PHE A 63 -0.73 -13.58 -9.49
C PHE A 63 -1.94 -14.36 -8.96
N VAL A 64 -3.13 -13.96 -9.38
CA VAL A 64 -4.39 -14.65 -9.04
C VAL A 64 -4.88 -15.35 -10.32
N PRO A 65 -5.04 -16.69 -10.33
CA PRO A 65 -5.41 -17.44 -11.54
C PRO A 65 -6.72 -16.98 -12.20
N LYS A 66 -7.69 -16.50 -11.41
CA LYS A 66 -8.97 -15.99 -11.90
C LYS A 66 -9.62 -15.03 -10.90
N LEU A 67 -10.25 -13.97 -11.39
CA LEU A 67 -11.15 -13.15 -10.59
C LEU A 67 -12.48 -13.88 -10.43
N LEU A 68 -12.88 -14.12 -9.18
CA LEU A 68 -14.11 -14.83 -8.85
C LEU A 68 -15.27 -13.84 -8.68
N PRO A 69 -16.46 -14.14 -9.22
CA PRO A 69 -17.72 -13.50 -8.83
C PRO A 69 -18.00 -13.68 -7.33
N VAL A 70 -18.93 -12.87 -6.79
CA VAL A 70 -19.30 -12.88 -5.37
C VAL A 70 -19.82 -14.26 -4.97
N ASP A 71 -20.77 -14.82 -5.72
CA ASP A 71 -21.38 -16.13 -5.44
C ASP A 71 -20.32 -17.24 -5.30
N GLN A 72 -19.33 -17.26 -6.20
CA GLN A 72 -18.23 -18.24 -6.15
C GLN A 72 -17.32 -18.05 -4.94
N LYS A 73 -17.22 -16.85 -4.38
CA LYS A 73 -16.46 -16.61 -3.15
C LYS A 73 -17.25 -17.10 -1.94
N GLU A 74 -18.56 -16.88 -1.93
CA GLU A 74 -19.45 -17.36 -0.87
C GLU A 74 -19.48 -18.88 -0.80
N ASP A 75 -19.62 -19.55 -1.95
CA ASP A 75 -19.56 -21.01 -2.05
C ASP A 75 -18.23 -21.56 -1.51
N ARG A 76 -17.11 -20.91 -1.86
CA ARG A 76 -15.78 -21.31 -1.37
C ARG A 76 -15.62 -21.08 0.12
N LEU A 77 -16.13 -19.98 0.65
CA LEU A 77 -16.08 -19.70 2.07
C LEU A 77 -16.87 -20.77 2.84
N LYS A 78 -18.08 -21.07 2.39
CA LYS A 78 -18.92 -22.09 3.02
C LYS A 78 -18.24 -23.46 3.02
N GLY A 79 -17.77 -23.93 1.86
CA GLY A 79 -17.09 -25.21 1.77
C GLY A 79 -15.81 -25.27 2.62
N ALA A 80 -15.07 -24.16 2.75
CA ALA A 80 -13.89 -24.10 3.62
C ALA A 80 -14.25 -24.17 5.11
N LEU A 81 -15.34 -23.53 5.54
CA LEU A 81 -15.82 -23.59 6.91
C LEU A 81 -16.33 -25.00 7.26
N ASP A 82 -17.09 -25.62 6.36
CA ASP A 82 -17.59 -26.99 6.55
C ASP A 82 -16.43 -28.00 6.70
N LEU A 83 -15.37 -27.84 5.89
CA LEU A 83 -14.16 -28.66 5.98
C LEU A 83 -13.36 -28.41 7.26
N LEU A 84 -13.29 -27.16 7.72
CA LEU A 84 -12.61 -26.80 8.96
C LEU A 84 -13.31 -27.42 10.16
N GLU A 85 -14.64 -27.29 10.24
CA GLU A 85 -15.46 -27.88 11.30
C GLU A 85 -15.32 -29.42 11.30
N SER A 86 -15.33 -30.05 10.14
CA SER A 86 -15.13 -31.50 10.04
C SER A 86 -13.76 -31.91 10.58
N ALA A 87 -12.69 -31.18 10.23
CA ALA A 87 -11.34 -31.46 10.71
C ALA A 87 -11.13 -31.20 12.21
N GLU A 88 -11.95 -30.33 12.82
CA GLU A 88 -11.91 -30.06 14.27
C GLU A 88 -12.69 -31.10 15.09
N ASN A 89 -13.63 -31.81 14.46
CA ASN A 89 -14.47 -32.84 15.10
C ASN A 89 -13.98 -34.29 14.85
N ASP A 90 -12.97 -34.47 13.99
CA ASP A 90 -12.23 -35.73 13.77
C ASP A 90 -11.18 -35.98 14.87
#